data_AF-A0A9D9VBC1-F1
#
_entry.id   AF-A0A9D9VBC1-F1
#
_cell.length_a   1.000
_cell.length_b   1.000
_cell.length_c   1.000
_cell.angle_alpha   90.00
_cell.angle_beta   90.00
_cell.angle_gamma   90.00
#
_symmetry.space_group_name_H-M   'P 1'
#
loop_
_entity.id
_entity.type
_entity.pdbx_description
1 polymer ?
#
loop_
_entity_poly.entity_id
_entity_poly.type
_entity_poly.pdbx_seq_one_letter_code
_entity_poly.pdbx_strand_id
1 'polypeptide(L)'
;MNDRKSINNKYKSVMRSARADMNPLSKLWSTILHFPPIEWTFNLLNKTILRPVPLITSGAVSLIGGLGLYSIALYNGYPMYGSEIPLLLLGGLFIGIIFDYLRIIFGGSS
;
A
#
# COMPACT_ATOMS: atom_id res chain seq x y z
N MET A 1 22.45 -8.51 -34.44
CA MET A 1 21.24 -9.18 -33.91
C MET A 1 20.69 -8.27 -32.82
N ASN A 2 19.43 -7.84 -32.87
CA ASN A 2 18.95 -6.71 -32.06
C ASN A 2 18.52 -7.20 -30.66
N ASP A 3 19.37 -7.02 -29.63
CA ASP A 3 19.24 -7.64 -28.30
C ASP A 3 17.92 -7.36 -27.58
N ARG A 4 17.29 -6.22 -27.84
CA ARG A 4 15.95 -5.89 -27.32
C ARG A 4 14.87 -6.89 -27.78
N LYS A 5 14.95 -7.38 -29.02
CA LYS A 5 13.98 -8.33 -29.57
C LYS A 5 14.14 -9.73 -28.96
N SER A 6 15.37 -10.18 -28.72
CA SER A 6 15.63 -11.49 -28.13
C SER A 6 15.16 -11.54 -26.67
N ILE A 7 15.37 -10.46 -25.91
CA ILE A 7 14.87 -10.31 -24.55
C ILE A 7 13.34 -10.35 -24.50
N ASN A 8 12.66 -9.62 -25.40
CA ASN A 8 11.20 -9.62 -25.46
C ASN A 8 10.61 -10.99 -25.82
N ASN A 9 11.28 -11.73 -26.71
CA ASN A 9 10.83 -13.07 -27.10
C ASN A 9 11.01 -14.07 -25.95
N LYS A 10 12.12 -14.01 -25.22
CA LYS A 10 12.33 -14.81 -23.99
C LYS A 10 11.32 -14.44 -22.90
N TYR A 11 11.04 -13.16 -22.71
CA TYR A 11 10.03 -12.69 -21.76
C TYR A 11 8.63 -13.27 -22.06
N LYS A 12 8.22 -13.23 -23.33
CA LYS A 12 6.95 -13.80 -23.78
C LYS A 12 6.90 -15.32 -23.60
N SER A 13 7.99 -16.05 -23.83
CA SER A 13 8.01 -17.50 -23.64
C SER A 13 7.91 -17.87 -22.17
N VAL A 14 8.64 -17.19 -21.29
CA VAL A 14 8.56 -17.39 -19.83
C VAL A 14 7.15 -17.08 -19.31
N MET A 15 6.52 -15.98 -19.75
CA MET A 15 5.14 -15.68 -19.36
C MET A 15 4.13 -16.71 -19.87
N ARG A 16 4.34 -17.25 -21.08
CA ARG A 16 3.45 -18.28 -21.63
C ARG A 16 3.53 -19.57 -20.83
N SER A 17 4.74 -20.00 -20.44
CA SER A 17 4.93 -21.16 -19.56
C SER A 17 4.35 -20.94 -18.17
N ALA A 18 4.64 -19.81 -17.52
CA ALA A 18 4.10 -19.48 -16.20
C ALA A 18 2.56 -19.42 -16.20
N ARG A 19 1.95 -18.89 -17.26
CA ARG A 19 0.49 -18.88 -17.41
C ARG A 19 -0.05 -20.27 -17.73
N ALA A 20 0.66 -21.14 -18.43
CA ALA A 20 0.20 -22.50 -18.73
C ALA A 20 0.00 -23.32 -17.44
N ASP A 21 0.88 -23.15 -16.47
CA ASP A 21 0.86 -23.85 -15.18
C ASP A 21 -0.11 -23.24 -14.14
N MET A 22 -0.77 -22.12 -14.48
CA MET A 22 -1.69 -21.41 -13.59
C MET A 22 -3.15 -21.87 -13.73
N ASN A 23 -3.82 -22.02 -12.58
CA ASN A 23 -5.26 -22.20 -12.46
C ASN A 23 -6.01 -21.02 -13.13
N PRO A 24 -7.24 -21.19 -13.68
CA PRO A 24 -7.96 -20.14 -14.42
C PRO A 24 -8.15 -18.84 -13.62
N LEU A 25 -8.35 -18.96 -12.31
CA LEU A 25 -8.41 -17.82 -11.38
C LEU A 25 -7.09 -17.03 -11.35
N SER A 26 -5.96 -17.73 -11.29
CA SER A 26 -4.63 -17.10 -11.27
C SER A 26 -4.28 -16.42 -12.60
N LYS A 27 -4.80 -16.93 -13.72
CA LYS A 27 -4.67 -16.29 -15.05
C LYS A 27 -5.42 -14.95 -15.11
N LEU A 28 -6.60 -14.87 -14.49
CA LEU A 28 -7.37 -13.62 -14.39
C LEU A 28 -6.67 -12.60 -13.51
N TRP A 29 -6.21 -13.01 -12.32
CA TRP A 29 -5.40 -12.18 -11.44
C TRP A 29 -4.11 -11.69 -12.13
N SER A 30 -3.41 -12.56 -12.86
CA SER A 30 -2.22 -12.17 -13.64
C SER A 30 -2.54 -11.15 -14.73
N THR A 31 -3.69 -11.24 -15.39
CA THR A 31 -4.08 -10.30 -16.45
C THR A 31 -4.47 -8.94 -15.88
N ILE A 32 -5.13 -8.92 -14.71
CA ILE A 32 -5.52 -7.70 -14.01
C ILE A 32 -4.28 -6.97 -13.46
N LEU A 33 -3.35 -7.71 -12.85
CA LEU A 33 -2.13 -7.13 -12.28
C LEU A 33 -1.19 -6.55 -13.34
N HIS A 34 -1.15 -7.11 -14.55
CA HIS A 34 -0.33 -6.63 -15.67
C HIS A 34 -0.97 -5.49 -16.47
N PHE A 35 -2.12 -4.95 -16.04
CA PHE A 35 -2.72 -3.80 -16.71
C PHE A 35 -1.93 -2.53 -16.34
N PRO A 36 -1.37 -1.78 -17.31
CA PRO A 36 -0.47 -0.65 -17.01
C PRO A 36 -1.03 0.42 -16.04
N PRO A 37 -2.33 0.76 -16.05
CA PRO A 37 -2.93 1.67 -15.07
C PRO A 37 -2.91 1.11 -13.64
N ILE A 38 -3.15 -0.21 -13.51
CA ILE A 38 -3.11 -0.94 -12.24
C ILE A 38 -1.66 -1.03 -11.77
N GLU A 39 -0.71 -1.37 -12.64
CA GLU A 39 0.71 -1.42 -12.27
C GLU A 39 1.23 -0.08 -11.74
N TRP A 40 0.83 1.04 -12.35
CA TRP A 40 1.25 2.37 -11.89
C TRP A 40 0.61 2.77 -10.56
N THR A 41 -0.69 2.51 -10.38
CA THR A 41 -1.36 2.75 -9.10
C THR A 41 -0.79 1.87 -7.99
N PHE A 42 -0.57 0.58 -8.24
CA PHE A 42 0.08 -0.31 -7.27
C PHE A 42 1.52 0.06 -7.00
N ASN A 43 2.29 0.51 -7.99
CA ASN A 43 3.65 1.00 -7.75
C ASN A 43 3.64 2.28 -6.92
N LEU A 44 2.71 3.20 -7.16
CA LEU A 44 2.56 4.41 -6.34
C LEU A 44 2.10 4.08 -4.93
N LEU A 45 1.08 3.22 -4.78
CA LEU A 45 0.61 2.72 -3.50
C LEU A 45 1.74 1.99 -2.77
N ASN A 46 2.48 1.08 -3.42
CA ASN A 46 3.62 0.41 -2.81
C ASN A 46 4.73 1.40 -2.42
N LYS A 47 5.01 2.38 -3.28
CA LYS A 47 6.08 3.35 -3.01
C LYS A 47 5.72 4.38 -1.95
N THR A 48 4.42 4.60 -1.70
CA THR A 48 3.90 5.65 -0.81
C THR A 48 3.34 5.08 0.49
N ILE A 49 2.61 3.97 0.43
CA ILE A 49 1.91 3.34 1.57
C ILE A 49 2.72 2.18 2.16
N LEU A 50 3.52 1.44 1.37
CA LEU A 50 4.37 0.35 1.88
C LEU A 50 5.74 0.82 2.42
N ARG A 51 6.00 2.13 2.52
CA ARG A 51 7.17 2.59 3.29
C ARG A 51 6.95 2.20 4.75
N PRO A 52 7.94 1.56 5.41
CA PRO A 52 7.75 0.96 6.73
C PRO A 52 7.34 1.98 7.80
N VAL A 53 7.76 3.24 7.67
CA VAL A 53 7.47 4.30 8.65
C VAL A 53 5.98 4.71 8.66
N PRO A 54 5.36 5.13 7.53
CA PRO A 54 3.93 5.45 7.48
C PRO A 54 2.99 4.37 8.02
N LEU A 55 3.33 3.10 7.78
CA LEU A 55 2.51 1.95 8.15
C LEU A 55 2.55 1.70 9.67
N ILE A 56 3.70 1.91 10.31
CA ILE A 56 3.85 1.83 11.77
C ILE A 56 3.15 3.02 12.44
N THR A 57 3.31 4.23 11.90
CA THR A 57 2.70 5.43 12.47
C THR A 57 1.17 5.43 12.35
N SER A 58 0.63 4.93 11.24
CA SER A 58 -0.83 4.85 11.06
C SER A 58 -1.46 3.88 12.05
N GLY A 59 -0.87 2.69 12.24
CA GLY A 59 -1.30 1.74 13.25
C GLY A 59 -1.23 2.31 14.67
N ALA A 60 -0.12 2.95 15.03
CA ALA A 60 0.06 3.55 16.35
C ALA A 60 -0.95 4.68 16.64
N VAL A 61 -1.15 5.60 15.68
CA VAL A 61 -2.10 6.71 15.81
C VAL A 61 -3.54 6.18 15.88
N SER A 62 -3.89 5.20 15.05
CA SER A 62 -5.23 4.60 15.08
C SER A 62 -5.51 3.90 16.41
N LEU A 63 -4.52 3.23 16.99
CA LEU A 63 -4.67 2.52 18.26
C LEU A 63 -4.79 3.52 19.41
N ILE A 64 -3.86 4.47 19.53
CA ILE A 64 -3.82 5.45 20.62
C ILE A 64 -5.03 6.38 20.56
N GLY A 65 -5.31 6.96 19.38
CA GLY A 65 -6.45 7.86 19.22
C GLY A 65 -7.78 7.12 19.29
N GLY A 66 -7.85 5.88 18.80
CA GLY A 66 -9.03 5.01 18.95
C GLY A 66 -9.33 4.73 20.43
N LEU A 67 -8.31 4.41 21.22
CA LEU A 67 -8.45 4.23 22.67
C LEU A 67 -8.92 5.51 23.35
N GLY A 68 -8.31 6.66 23.01
CA GLY A 68 -8.69 7.95 23.59
C GLY A 68 -10.14 8.32 23.29
N LEU A 69 -10.56 8.21 22.03
CA LEU A 69 -11.95 8.46 21.65
C LEU A 69 -12.91 7.47 22.28
N TYR A 70 -12.53 6.19 22.40
CA TYR A 70 -13.32 5.18 23.08
C TYR A 70 -13.54 5.53 24.56
N SER A 71 -12.49 5.96 25.28
CA SER A 71 -12.63 6.40 26.67
C SER A 71 -13.56 7.60 26.82
N ILE A 72 -13.49 8.57 25.91
CA ILE A 72 -14.38 9.74 25.91
C ILE A 72 -15.82 9.33 25.59
N ALA A 73 -16.02 8.44 24.63
CA ALA A 73 -17.35 7.95 24.26
C ALA A 73 -17.98 7.16 25.42
N LEU A 74 -17.20 6.32 26.09
CA LEU A 74 -17.63 5.54 27.25
C LEU A 74 -18.06 6.46 28.41
N TYR A 75 -17.33 7.54 28.66
CA TYR A 75 -17.67 8.50 29.71
C TYR A 75 -18.96 9.28 29.41
N ASN A 76 -19.17 9.66 28.15
CA ASN A 76 -20.32 10.47 27.74
C ASN A 76 -21.54 9.65 27.30
N GLY A 77 -21.44 8.31 27.23
CA GLY A 77 -22.54 7.44 26.82
C GLY A 77 -22.89 7.51 25.33
N TYR A 78 -22.00 8.03 24.47
CA TYR A 78 -22.25 8.10 23.04
C TYR A 78 -21.98 6.75 22.36
N PRO A 79 -22.87 6.27 21.48
CA PRO A 79 -22.58 5.11 20.64
C PRO A 79 -21.55 5.48 19.58
N MET A 80 -20.44 4.75 19.52
CA MET A 80 -19.47 4.88 18.42
C MET A 80 -20.01 4.20 17.16
N TYR A 81 -19.92 4.89 16.03
CA TYR A 81 -20.36 4.35 14.75
C TYR A 81 -19.33 3.41 14.11
N GLY A 82 -18.11 3.36 14.66
CA GLY A 82 -17.01 2.53 14.18
C GLY A 82 -16.28 3.12 12.96
N SER A 83 -16.79 4.24 12.41
CA SER A 83 -16.15 5.00 11.34
C SER A 83 -15.00 5.86 11.82
N GLU A 84 -14.91 6.11 13.12
CA GLU A 84 -13.86 6.93 13.73
C GLU A 84 -12.49 6.26 13.59
N ILE A 85 -12.41 4.94 13.80
CA ILE A 85 -11.17 4.15 13.70
C ILE A 85 -10.53 4.24 12.29
N PRO A 86 -11.23 3.96 11.17
CA PRO A 86 -10.65 4.12 9.84
C PRO A 86 -10.30 5.57 9.49
N LEU A 87 -11.01 6.57 10.03
CA LEU A 87 -10.63 7.98 9.89
C LEU A 87 -9.29 8.28 10.59
N LEU A 88 -9.11 7.75 11.80
CA LEU A 88 -7.86 7.92 12.55
C LEU A 88 -6.70 7.20 11.88
N LEU A 89 -6.95 6.03 11.29
CA LEU A 89 -5.98 5.29 10.49
C LEU A 89 -5.51 6.10 9.28
N LEU A 90 -6.44 6.72 8.54
CA LEU A 90 -6.14 7.64 7.44
C LEU A 90 -5.32 8.84 7.93
N GLY A 91 -5.73 9.47 9.04
CA GLY A 91 -5.00 10.59 9.65
C GLY A 91 -3.57 10.23 10.04
N GLY A 92 -3.37 9.07 10.66
CA GLY A 92 -2.04 8.57 11.02
C GLY A 92 -1.14 8.27 9.82
N LEU A 93 -1.73 7.88 8.69
CA LEU A 93 -1.02 7.68 7.44
C LEU A 93 -0.54 9.01 6.84
N PHE A 94 -1.36 10.07 6.88
CA PHE A 94 -0.92 11.42 6.50
C PHE A 94 0.25 11.90 7.37
N ILE A 95 0.15 11.75 8.69
CA ILE A 95 1.20 12.13 9.64
C ILE A 95 2.49 11.36 9.36
N GLY A 96 2.38 10.06 9.10
CA GLY A 96 3.52 9.20 8.76
C GLY A 96 4.24 9.60 7.48
N ILE A 97 3.48 9.93 6.43
CA ILE A 97 4.04 10.46 5.17
C ILE A 97 4.74 11.79 5.42
N ILE A 98 4.12 12.71 6.18
CA ILE A 98 4.75 13.99 6.54
C ILE A 98 6.08 13.74 7.26
N PHE A 99 6.11 12.83 8.25
CA PHE A 99 7.33 12.50 8.99
C PHE A 99 8.42 11.89 8.10
N ASP A 100 8.03 11.01 7.16
CA ASP A 100 8.96 10.40 6.22
C ASP A 100 9.56 11.43 5.27
N TYR A 101 8.74 12.36 4.75
CA TYR A 101 9.22 13.47 3.92
C TYR A 101 10.13 14.42 4.68
N LEU A 102 9.75 14.82 5.90
CA LEU A 102 10.59 15.66 6.76
C LEU A 102 11.91 14.96 7.06
N ARG A 103 11.90 13.65 7.36
CA ARG A 103 13.12 12.87 7.59
C ARG A 103 14.02 12.82 6.37
N ILE A 104 13.48 12.69 5.17
CA ILE A 104 14.26 12.68 3.93
C ILE A 104 14.88 14.05 3.64
N ILE A 105 14.14 15.12 3.90
CA ILE A 105 14.61 16.51 3.69
C ILE A 105 15.69 16.89 4.71
N PHE A 106 15.49 16.57 5.99
CA PHE A 106 16.43 16.94 7.06
C PHE A 106 17.56 15.92 7.28
N GLY A 107 17.31 14.65 7.01
CA GLY A 107 18.23 13.54 7.26
C GLY A 107 18.97 13.06 6.02
N GLY A 108 19.19 13.96 5.04
CA GLY A 108 19.80 13.73 3.73
C GLY A 108 20.57 12.43 3.54
N SER A 109 20.17 11.66 2.53
CA SER A 109 20.85 10.52 1.90
C SER A 109 22.27 10.25 2.44
N SER A 110 22.41 9.25 3.32
CA SER A 110 23.66 8.52 3.53
C SER A 110 23.45 7.06 3.17
#